data_AF-A0A935H1J9-F1
#
_entry.id   AF-A0A935H1J9-F1
#
_cell.length_a   1.000
_cell.length_b   1.000
_cell.length_c   1.000
_cell.angle_alpha   90.00
_cell.angle_beta   90.00
_cell.angle_gamma   90.00
#
_symmetry.space_group_name_H-M   'P 1'
#
loop_
_entity.id
_entity.type
_entity.pdbx_description
1 polymer ?
#
loop_
_entity_poly.entity_id
_entity_poly.type
_entity_poly.pdbx_seq_one_letter_code
_entity_poly.pdbx_strand_id
1 'polypeptide(L)'
;MYCGDDQWRPSPAFGLHPFPDKDPEPQTWLCEDTGPIASIAQLLCHAARFELSLPQAQSVLAEVLATVAQWKEVATSPAAGLQAHEVADFAQAFENPLAAL
;
A
#
# COMPACT_ATOMS: atom_id res chain seq x y z
N MET A 1 -1.20 -7.95 19.12
CA MET A 1 -1.08 -9.34 19.61
C MET A 1 -0.22 -9.33 20.86
N TYR A 2 -0.75 -9.84 21.97
CA TYR A 2 0.00 -9.99 23.21
C TYR A 2 1.15 -10.99 23.01
N CYS A 3 2.36 -10.67 23.47
CA CYS A 3 3.53 -11.55 23.35
C CYS A 3 4.18 -11.93 24.68
N GLY A 4 3.51 -11.68 25.81
CA GLY A 4 4.06 -11.92 27.16
C GLY A 4 4.63 -10.63 27.77
N ASP A 5 4.91 -10.67 29.07
CA ASP A 5 5.57 -9.59 29.83
C ASP A 5 4.96 -8.19 29.62
N ASP A 6 3.63 -8.09 29.56
CA ASP A 6 2.90 -6.84 29.28
C ASP A 6 3.23 -6.19 27.92
N GLN A 7 3.81 -6.96 26.99
CA GLN A 7 4.20 -6.49 25.67
C GLN A 7 3.19 -6.85 24.58
N TRP A 8 3.14 -5.99 23.57
CA TRP A 8 2.27 -6.11 22.41
C TRP A 8 3.07 -5.89 21.14
N ARG A 9 2.75 -6.67 20.11
CA ARG A 9 3.22 -6.47 18.73
C ARG A 9 2.05 -6.29 17.76
N PRO A 10 2.23 -5.60 16.63
CA PRO A 10 1.21 -5.57 15.59
C PRO A 10 0.82 -7.00 15.16
N SER A 11 -0.48 -7.23 14.89
CA SER A 11 -0.87 -8.39 14.09
C SER A 11 -0.44 -8.18 12.64
N PRO A 12 -0.37 -9.25 11.83
CA PRO A 12 -0.34 -9.08 10.39
C PRO A 12 -1.47 -8.15 9.94
N ALA A 13 -1.21 -7.35 8.90
CA ALA A 13 -2.25 -6.57 8.26
C ALA A 13 -3.30 -7.52 7.65
N PHE A 14 -4.58 -7.18 7.80
CA PHE A 14 -5.70 -7.94 7.25
C PHE A 14 -6.76 -6.97 6.71
N GLY A 15 -7.66 -7.46 5.86
CA GLY A 15 -8.71 -6.64 5.25
C GLY A 15 -8.20 -5.69 4.15
N LEU A 16 -7.07 -6.01 3.52
CA LEU A 16 -6.61 -5.32 2.32
C LEU A 16 -7.44 -5.79 1.13
N HIS A 17 -8.21 -4.89 0.53
CA HIS A 17 -9.07 -5.18 -0.62
C HIS A 17 -8.74 -4.22 -1.77
N PRO A 18 -8.23 -4.73 -2.90
CA PRO A 18 -8.16 -3.93 -4.11
C PRO A 18 -9.59 -3.77 -4.65
N PHE A 19 -10.11 -2.54 -4.65
CA PHE A 19 -11.42 -2.19 -5.21
C PHE A 19 -11.23 -1.54 -6.58
N PRO A 20 -11.12 -2.32 -7.68
CA PRO A 20 -10.86 -1.75 -9.01
C PRO A 20 -12.01 -0.85 -9.50
N ASP A 21 -13.25 -1.13 -9.08
CA ASP A 21 -14.45 -0.41 -9.55
C ASP A 21 -14.69 0.94 -8.86
N LYS A 22 -13.80 1.37 -7.98
CA LYS A 22 -13.97 2.59 -7.18
C LYS A 22 -12.76 3.50 -7.32
N ASP A 23 -13.01 4.81 -7.26
CA ASP A 23 -11.93 5.75 -7.08
C ASP A 23 -11.19 5.45 -5.76
N PRO A 24 -9.85 5.48 -5.74
CA PRO A 24 -9.10 5.24 -4.52
C PRO A 24 -9.41 6.34 -3.50
N GLU A 25 -10.16 6.00 -2.46
CA GLU A 25 -10.43 6.91 -1.35
C GLU A 25 -9.68 6.41 -0.09
N PRO A 26 -8.64 7.13 0.37
CA PRO A 26 -7.95 6.79 1.60
C PRO A 26 -8.92 6.94 2.79
N GLN A 27 -9.19 5.83 3.48
CA GLN A 27 -10.05 5.84 4.67
C GLN A 27 -9.41 6.58 5.85
N THR A 28 -8.09 6.76 5.80
CA THR A 28 -7.31 7.49 6.81
C THR A 28 -6.61 8.67 6.17
N TRP A 29 -6.74 9.83 6.83
CA TRP A 29 -5.98 11.01 6.47
C TRP A 29 -4.57 10.90 7.04
N LEU A 30 -3.59 11.45 6.32
CA LEU A 30 -2.20 11.44 6.77
C LEU A 30 -2.00 12.36 7.99
N CYS A 31 -2.69 13.50 7.98
CA CYS A 31 -2.88 14.38 9.12
C CYS A 31 -4.10 15.27 8.86
N GLU A 32 -4.63 15.90 9.91
CA GLU A 32 -5.79 16.80 9.83
C GLU A 32 -5.55 17.96 8.84
N ASP A 33 -4.32 18.45 8.75
CA ASP A 33 -3.95 19.61 7.93
C ASP A 33 -3.96 19.34 6.41
N THR A 34 -3.83 18.07 6.00
CA THR A 34 -3.65 17.71 4.58
C THR A 34 -4.86 17.03 3.95
N GLY A 35 -5.81 16.56 4.76
CA GLY A 35 -6.93 15.78 4.25
C GLY A 35 -6.50 14.41 3.69
N PRO A 36 -7.25 13.87 2.71
CA PRO A 36 -6.94 12.59 2.06
C PRO A 36 -5.54 12.56 1.44
N ILE A 37 -4.94 11.37 1.39
CA ILE A 37 -3.68 11.14 0.69
C ILE A 37 -3.93 11.24 -0.82
N ALA A 38 -3.26 12.18 -1.47
CA ALA A 38 -3.44 12.46 -2.90
C ALA A 38 -2.16 12.26 -3.74
N SER A 39 -1.00 11.98 -3.12
CA SER A 39 0.25 11.74 -3.84
C SER A 39 1.33 11.05 -3.00
N ILE A 40 2.30 10.40 -3.65
CA ILE A 40 3.53 9.91 -3.00
C ILE A 40 4.35 11.05 -2.41
N ALA A 41 4.42 12.20 -3.09
CA ALA A 41 5.16 13.36 -2.59
C ALA A 41 4.64 13.81 -1.22
N GLN A 42 3.32 13.83 -1.04
CA GLN A 42 2.69 14.11 0.25
C GLN A 42 3.13 13.10 1.33
N LEU A 43 3.21 11.80 1.01
CA LEU A 43 3.70 10.79 1.95
C LEU A 43 5.15 11.07 2.37
N LEU A 44 6.03 11.36 1.41
CA LEU A 44 7.44 11.66 1.68
C LEU A 44 7.63 12.95 2.49
N CYS A 45 6.85 14.00 2.20
CA CYS A 45 6.88 15.25 2.95
C CYS A 45 6.50 15.08 4.44
N HIS A 46 5.70 14.05 4.76
CA HIS A 46 5.24 13.78 6.13
C HIS A 46 6.00 12.62 6.80
N ALA A 47 7.01 12.03 6.16
CA ALA A 47 7.78 10.90 6.69
C ALA A 47 8.31 11.15 8.11
N ALA A 48 8.77 12.37 8.40
CA ALA A 48 9.30 12.74 9.72
C ALA A 48 8.25 12.64 10.85
N ARG A 49 6.95 12.75 10.55
CA ARG A 49 5.87 12.53 11.54
C ARG A 49 5.77 11.08 11.99
N PHE A 50 6.29 10.15 11.20
CA PHE A 50 6.36 8.72 11.48
C PHE A 50 7.77 8.29 11.92
N GLU A 51 8.60 9.24 12.35
CA GLU A 51 9.98 8.99 12.78
C GLU A 51 10.87 8.37 11.69
N LEU A 52 10.52 8.57 10.43
CA LEU A 52 11.31 8.15 9.28
C LEU A 52 12.09 9.35 8.73
N SER A 53 13.40 9.18 8.56
CA SER A 53 14.18 10.07 7.71
C SER A 53 13.74 9.92 6.25
N LEU A 54 13.98 10.94 5.43
CA LEU A 54 13.66 10.88 4.00
C LEU A 54 14.30 9.66 3.29
N PRO A 55 15.59 9.31 3.50
CA PRO A 55 16.17 8.11 2.92
C PRO A 55 15.48 6.81 3.36
N GLN A 56 15.08 6.70 4.63
CA GLN A 56 14.34 5.52 5.11
C GLN A 56 12.97 5.42 4.45
N ALA A 57 12.23 6.53 4.34
CA ALA A 57 10.93 6.56 3.69
C ALA A 57 11.03 6.21 2.19
N GLN A 58 12.07 6.68 1.50
CA GLN A 58 12.36 6.32 0.11
C GLN A 58 12.69 4.83 -0.05
N SER A 59 13.45 4.24 0.87
CA SER A 59 13.72 2.79 0.88
C SER A 59 12.43 1.99 1.00
N VAL A 60 11.58 2.34 1.98
CA VAL A 60 10.28 1.68 2.18
C VAL A 60 9.39 1.80 0.94
N LEU A 61 9.32 3.00 0.35
CA LEU A 61 8.56 3.21 -0.88
C LEU A 61 9.08 2.34 -2.03
N ALA A 62 10.39 2.26 -2.22
CA ALA A 62 11.00 1.44 -3.26
C ALA A 62 10.69 -0.05 -3.06
N GLU A 63 10.75 -0.56 -1.83
CA GLU A 63 10.40 -1.94 -1.49
C GLU A 63 8.92 -2.24 -1.78
N VAL A 64 8.02 -1.33 -1.41
CA VAL A 64 6.58 -1.45 -1.71
C VAL A 64 6.33 -1.45 -3.21
N LEU A 65 6.89 -0.50 -3.95
CA LEU A 65 6.73 -0.42 -5.41
C LEU A 65 7.26 -1.67 -6.13
N ALA A 66 8.45 -2.14 -5.75
CA ALA A 66 9.05 -3.34 -6.33
C ALA A 66 8.20 -4.60 -6.06
N THR A 67 7.58 -4.68 -4.90
CA THR A 67 6.68 -5.78 -4.52
C THR A 67 5.36 -5.68 -5.30
N VAL A 68 4.74 -4.50 -5.33
CA VAL A 68 3.49 -4.26 -6.05
C VAL A 68 3.66 -4.47 -7.56
N ALA A 69 4.82 -4.15 -8.14
CA ALA A 69 5.08 -4.40 -9.56
C ALA A 69 4.94 -5.87 -9.97
N GLN A 70 5.11 -6.80 -9.03
CA GLN A 70 4.99 -8.25 -9.25
C GLN A 70 3.55 -8.77 -9.06
N TRP A 71 2.56 -7.89 -8.86
CA TRP A 71 1.20 -8.30 -8.49
C TRP A 71 0.56 -9.29 -9.48
N LYS A 72 0.83 -9.20 -10.78
CA LYS A 72 0.29 -10.14 -11.79
C LYS A 72 0.86 -11.55 -11.63
N GLU A 73 2.13 -11.67 -11.29
CA GLU A 73 2.77 -12.97 -11.02
C GLU A 73 2.17 -13.61 -9.78
N VAL A 74 1.95 -12.81 -8.73
CA VAL A 74 1.28 -13.28 -7.51
C VAL A 74 -0.18 -13.66 -7.79
N ALA A 75 -0.92 -12.83 -8.53
CA ALA A 75 -2.31 -13.05 -8.87
C ALA A 75 -2.55 -14.34 -9.66
N THR A 76 -1.65 -14.68 -10.59
CA THR A 76 -1.73 -15.90 -11.39
C THR A 76 -1.10 -17.12 -10.72
N SER A 77 -0.40 -16.94 -9.61
CA SER A 77 0.19 -18.05 -8.84
C SER A 77 -0.88 -19.00 -8.28
N PRO A 78 -0.54 -20.26 -7.96
CA PRO A 78 -1.49 -21.20 -7.35
C PRO A 78 -2.13 -20.72 -6.03
N ALA A 79 -1.52 -19.77 -5.33
CA ALA A 79 -2.04 -19.22 -4.09
C ALA A 79 -3.25 -18.30 -4.31
N ALA A 80 -3.30 -17.59 -5.45
CA ALA A 80 -4.38 -16.65 -5.80
C ALA A 80 -5.26 -17.16 -6.96
N GLY A 81 -4.66 -17.78 -7.97
CA GLY A 81 -5.35 -18.57 -9.00
C GLY A 81 -6.14 -17.76 -10.04
N LEU A 82 -5.92 -16.45 -10.14
CA LEU A 82 -6.65 -15.59 -11.08
C LEU A 82 -6.33 -15.94 -12.54
N GLN A 83 -7.38 -15.99 -13.35
CA GLN A 83 -7.28 -16.12 -14.80
C GLN A 83 -6.92 -14.78 -15.44
N ALA A 84 -6.45 -14.81 -16.69
CA ALA A 84 -6.00 -13.60 -17.38
C ALA A 84 -7.05 -12.48 -17.48
N HIS A 85 -8.33 -12.84 -17.62
CA HIS A 85 -9.42 -11.84 -17.65
C HIS A 85 -9.65 -11.22 -16.28
N GLU A 86 -9.63 -12.01 -15.21
CA GLU A 86 -9.75 -11.53 -13.83
C GLU A 86 -8.56 -10.63 -13.47
N VAL A 87 -7.35 -10.97 -13.91
CA VAL A 87 -6.17 -10.08 -13.75
C VAL A 87 -6.43 -8.73 -14.41
N ALA A 88 -7.02 -8.69 -15.61
CA ALA A 88 -7.34 -7.43 -16.28
C ALA A 88 -8.36 -6.60 -15.47
N ASP A 89 -9.37 -7.24 -14.87
CA ASP A 89 -10.39 -6.59 -14.04
C ASP A 89 -9.79 -5.91 -12.80
N PHE A 90 -8.67 -6.42 -12.27
CA PHE A 90 -7.99 -5.83 -11.11
C PHE A 90 -6.92 -4.78 -11.45
N ALA A 91 -6.60 -4.55 -12.73
CA ALA A 91 -5.46 -3.71 -13.13
C ALA A 91 -5.55 -2.28 -12.56
N GLN A 92 -6.74 -1.69 -12.54
CA GLN A 92 -6.96 -0.34 -12.02
C GLN A 92 -6.54 -0.17 -10.54
N ALA A 93 -6.64 -1.24 -9.74
CA ALA A 93 -6.27 -1.19 -8.32
C ALA A 93 -4.75 -1.17 -8.08
N PHE A 94 -3.95 -1.61 -9.06
CA PHE A 94 -2.49 -1.74 -8.93
C PHE A 94 -1.71 -0.83 -9.88
N GLU A 95 -2.31 -0.38 -11.00
CA GLU A 95 -1.66 0.37 -12.07
C GLU A 95 -2.10 1.84 -12.11
N ASN A 96 -2.20 2.48 -10.94
CA ASN A 96 -2.68 3.86 -10.82
C ASN A 96 -1.52 4.89 -10.96
N PRO A 97 -1.74 6.05 -11.62
CA PRO A 97 -0.78 7.14 -11.75
C PRO A 97 -0.23 7.74 -10.44
N LEU A 98 -0.83 7.46 -9.27
CA LEU A 98 -0.19 7.80 -7.99
C LEU A 98 1.16 7.09 -7.79
N ALA A 99 1.40 5.98 -8.50
CA ALA A 99 2.68 5.27 -8.54
C ALA A 99 3.66 5.81 -9.59
N ALA A 100 3.27 6.79 -10.41
CA ALA A 100 4.18 7.48 -11.31
C ALA A 100 4.96 8.54 -10.51
N LEU A 101 6.27 8.34 -10.43
CA LEU A 101 7.25 9.30 -9.88
C LEU A 101 7.28 10.60 -10.66
#